data_AF-A0A6V7KZ89-F1
#
_entry.id   AF-A0A6V7KZ89-F1
#
_cell.length_a   1.000
_cell.length_b   1.000
_cell.length_c   1.000
_cell.angle_alpha   90.00
_cell.angle_beta   90.00
_cell.angle_gamma   90.00
#
_symmetry.space_group_name_H-M   'P 1'
#
loop_
_entity.id
_entity.type
_entity.pdbx_description
1 polymer ?
#
loop_
_entity_poly.entity_id
_entity_poly.type
_entity_poly.pdbx_seq_one_letter_code
_entity_poly.pdbx_strand_id
1 'polypeptide(L)'
;IVSPSGVEDDCFIQAIDSEEYSIRFMPRENGIHNIHLKFNGVHINGSPFRVKVGKIDADPAAVNAYGNGLKEIKTGQKFDFIVDTCNAGAGALAVSVDGPSKVAMDCTEVEEGYKVRYTPLVPGDYYISVKYNGYHIAGSPFKVPCT
;
A
#
# COMPACT_ATOMS: atom_id res chain seq x y z
N ILE A 1 -18.72 -5.23 -9.30
CA ILE A 1 -17.45 -4.93 -8.60
C ILE A 1 -16.36 -4.99 -9.64
N VAL A 2 -15.41 -4.06 -9.65
CA VAL A 2 -14.29 -4.08 -10.60
C VAL A 2 -13.05 -4.59 -9.87
N SER A 3 -12.46 -5.69 -10.35
CA SER A 3 -11.21 -6.26 -9.83
C SER A 3 -10.00 -5.39 -10.19
N PRO A 4 -8.82 -5.63 -9.60
CA PRO A 4 -7.56 -4.99 -9.98
C PRO A 4 -7.23 -5.13 -11.47
N SER A 5 -7.57 -6.27 -12.09
CA SER A 5 -7.38 -6.49 -13.53
C SER A 5 -8.42 -5.78 -14.42
N GLY A 6 -9.41 -5.12 -13.82
CA GLY A 6 -10.49 -4.43 -14.53
C GLY A 6 -11.68 -5.33 -14.88
N VAL A 7 -11.72 -6.57 -14.39
CA VAL A 7 -12.83 -7.49 -14.61
C VAL A 7 -14.02 -7.08 -13.74
N GLU A 8 -15.20 -7.01 -14.34
CA GLU A 8 -16.44 -6.80 -13.62
C GLU A 8 -16.97 -8.15 -13.07
N ASP A 9 -17.06 -8.24 -11.76
CA ASP A 9 -17.69 -9.35 -11.02
C ASP A 9 -19.03 -8.93 -10.42
N ASP A 10 -19.96 -9.87 -10.36
CA ASP A 10 -21.25 -9.68 -9.69
C ASP A 10 -21.08 -9.52 -8.18
N CYS A 11 -22.01 -8.80 -7.55
CA CYS A 11 -22.13 -8.72 -6.10
C CYS A 11 -23.57 -8.97 -5.65
N PHE A 12 -23.71 -9.55 -4.47
CA PHE A 12 -25.00 -9.77 -3.84
C PHE A 12 -25.25 -8.66 -2.83
N ILE A 13 -26.38 -7.96 -2.98
CA ILE A 13 -26.83 -6.92 -2.04
C ILE A 13 -28.01 -7.47 -1.25
N GLN A 14 -27.96 -7.34 0.06
CA GLN A 14 -29.02 -7.78 0.97
C GLN A 14 -29.31 -6.70 2.00
N ALA A 15 -30.57 -6.28 2.13
CA ALA A 15 -30.99 -5.39 3.21
C ALA A 15 -30.83 -6.12 4.56
N ILE A 16 -30.14 -5.46 5.50
CA ILE A 16 -30.05 -5.88 6.89
C ILE A 16 -31.26 -5.31 7.64
N ASP A 17 -31.56 -4.03 7.42
CA ASP A 17 -32.78 -3.36 7.88
C ASP A 17 -33.22 -2.25 6.89
N SER A 18 -33.98 -1.25 7.36
CA SER A 18 -34.47 -0.15 6.50
C SER A 18 -33.39 0.80 6.00
N GLU A 19 -32.24 0.88 6.66
CA GLU A 19 -31.17 1.84 6.35
C GLU A 19 -29.82 1.17 6.06
N GLU A 20 -29.64 -0.10 6.46
CA GLU A 20 -28.38 -0.83 6.32
C GLU A 20 -28.46 -1.95 5.26
N TYR A 21 -27.44 -2.02 4.40
CA TYR A 21 -27.31 -3.03 3.35
C TYR A 21 -25.97 -3.75 3.43
N SER A 22 -26.01 -5.07 3.39
CA SER A 22 -24.83 -5.93 3.25
C SER A 22 -24.50 -6.15 1.78
N ILE A 23 -23.23 -6.02 1.43
CA ILE A 23 -22.71 -6.36 0.09
C ILE A 23 -21.75 -7.54 0.25
N ARG A 24 -21.99 -8.61 -0.51
CA ARG A 24 -21.18 -9.81 -0.52
C ARG A 24 -20.64 -10.08 -1.91
N PHE A 25 -19.36 -10.42 -1.98
CA PHE A 25 -18.70 -10.86 -3.20
C PHE A 25 -17.59 -11.86 -2.88
N MET A 26 -17.21 -12.66 -3.86
CA MET A 26 -16.14 -13.64 -3.76
C MET A 26 -14.98 -13.18 -4.64
N PRO A 27 -14.00 -12.44 -4.10
CA PRO A 27 -12.87 -11.96 -4.88
C PRO A 27 -12.06 -13.14 -5.43
N ARG A 28 -11.66 -13.02 -6.69
CA ARG A 28 -10.79 -14.00 -7.36
C ARG A 28 -9.33 -13.52 -7.45
N GLU A 29 -9.12 -12.24 -7.22
CA GLU A 29 -7.82 -11.57 -7.29
C GLU A 29 -7.50 -10.93 -5.93
N ASN A 30 -6.21 -10.80 -5.64
CA ASN A 30 -5.74 -9.95 -4.56
C ASN A 30 -5.54 -8.53 -5.09
N GLY A 31 -5.70 -7.53 -4.22
CA GLY A 31 -5.54 -6.12 -4.53
C GLY A 31 -6.83 -5.32 -4.31
N ILE A 32 -6.81 -4.08 -4.82
CA ILE A 32 -7.92 -3.14 -4.64
C ILE A 32 -9.05 -3.44 -5.61
N HIS A 33 -10.22 -3.74 -5.04
CA HIS A 33 -11.47 -3.87 -5.76
C HIS A 33 -12.28 -2.58 -5.61
N ASN A 34 -12.86 -2.10 -6.71
CA ASN A 34 -13.75 -0.94 -6.71
C ASN A 34 -15.22 -1.41 -6.73
N ILE A 35 -15.97 -1.05 -5.70
CA ILE A 35 -17.39 -1.36 -5.55
C ILE A 35 -18.22 -0.14 -5.99
N HIS A 36 -18.78 -0.25 -7.20
CA HIS A 36 -19.65 0.77 -7.79
C HIS A 36 -21.09 0.54 -7.29
N LEU A 37 -21.54 1.35 -6.34
CA LEU A 37 -22.90 1.35 -5.83
C LEU A 37 -23.66 2.52 -6.46
N LYS A 38 -24.77 2.19 -7.12
CA LYS A 38 -25.58 3.15 -7.85
C LYS A 38 -27.04 3.03 -7.41
N PHE A 39 -27.71 4.17 -7.28
CA PHE A 39 -29.16 4.27 -7.13
C PHE A 39 -29.72 4.97 -8.38
N ASN A 40 -30.66 4.32 -9.08
CA ASN A 40 -31.19 4.78 -10.37
C ASN A 40 -30.10 5.11 -11.40
N GLY A 41 -29.04 4.29 -11.45
CA GLY A 41 -27.92 4.47 -12.39
C GLY A 41 -26.90 5.55 -11.98
N VAL A 42 -27.14 6.30 -10.90
CA VAL A 42 -26.25 7.35 -10.39
C VAL A 42 -25.47 6.85 -9.17
N HIS A 43 -24.18 7.16 -9.09
CA HIS A 43 -23.34 6.81 -7.95
C HIS A 43 -23.88 7.41 -6.65
N ILE A 44 -23.99 6.58 -5.61
CA ILE A 44 -24.29 7.07 -4.27
C ILE A 44 -23.06 7.76 -3.67
N ASN A 45 -23.26 8.51 -2.59
CA ASN A 45 -22.16 9.15 -1.87
C ASN A 45 -21.13 8.09 -1.40
N GLY A 46 -19.84 8.38 -1.59
CA GLY A 46 -18.75 7.46 -1.28
C GLY A 46 -18.46 6.40 -2.34
N SER A 47 -19.33 6.24 -3.34
CA SER A 47 -19.06 5.32 -4.45
C SER A 47 -18.14 5.96 -5.50
N PRO A 48 -17.14 5.22 -6.05
CA PRO A 48 -16.82 3.82 -5.76
C PRO A 48 -16.14 3.62 -4.39
N PHE A 49 -16.57 2.58 -3.68
CA PHE A 49 -15.93 2.16 -2.44
C PHE A 49 -14.73 1.27 -2.78
N ARG A 50 -13.58 1.53 -2.17
CA ARG A 50 -12.36 0.75 -2.38
C ARG A 50 -12.23 -0.30 -1.28
N VAL A 51 -12.11 -1.57 -1.67
CA VAL A 51 -11.91 -2.69 -0.75
C VAL A 51 -10.61 -3.39 -1.10
N LYS A 52 -9.67 -3.41 -0.16
CA LYS A 52 -8.43 -4.17 -0.30
C LYS A 52 -8.69 -5.62 0.08
N VAL A 53 -8.49 -6.52 -0.89
CA VAL A 53 -8.55 -7.97 -0.68
C VAL A 53 -7.13 -8.51 -0.69
N GLY A 54 -6.79 -9.35 0.29
CA GLY A 54 -5.52 -10.07 0.30
C GLY A 54 -5.67 -11.45 0.93
N LYS A 55 -4.61 -12.26 0.88
CA LYS A 55 -4.54 -13.51 1.64
C LYS A 55 -4.74 -13.26 3.14
N ILE A 56 -5.35 -14.22 3.82
CA ILE A 56 -5.50 -14.18 5.29
C ILE A 56 -4.12 -14.16 5.96
N ASP A 57 -3.18 -14.93 5.40
CA ASP A 57 -1.80 -14.97 5.88
C ASP A 57 -0.95 -13.88 5.23
N ALA A 58 -0.17 -13.20 6.06
CA ALA A 58 0.83 -12.24 5.61
C ALA A 58 1.94 -12.95 4.81
N ASP A 59 2.22 -12.46 3.60
CA ASP A 59 3.29 -12.93 2.73
C ASP A 59 4.30 -11.80 2.48
N PRO A 60 5.40 -11.71 3.26
CA PRO A 60 6.43 -10.70 3.07
C PRO A 60 7.10 -10.75 1.70
N ALA A 61 7.09 -11.91 1.01
CA ALA A 61 7.67 -12.05 -0.32
C ALA A 61 6.78 -11.44 -1.41
N ALA A 62 5.50 -11.20 -1.11
CA ALA A 62 4.57 -10.51 -1.99
C ALA A 62 4.54 -8.98 -1.78
N VAL A 63 5.35 -8.45 -0.86
CA VAL A 63 5.57 -7.00 -0.69
C VAL A 63 6.72 -6.54 -1.57
N ASN A 64 6.48 -5.48 -2.34
CA ASN A 64 7.50 -4.86 -3.18
C ASN A 64 7.75 -3.42 -2.73
N ALA A 65 9.01 -2.96 -2.80
CA ALA A 65 9.34 -1.56 -2.57
C ALA A 65 10.09 -0.98 -3.77
N TYR A 66 9.65 0.18 -4.26
CA TYR A 66 10.23 0.82 -5.44
C TYR A 66 10.12 2.34 -5.40
N GLY A 67 11.05 3.03 -6.06
CA GLY A 67 11.12 4.48 -6.13
C GLY A 67 12.55 4.99 -6.07
N ASN A 68 12.75 6.27 -6.42
CA ASN A 68 14.08 6.87 -6.45
C ASN A 68 14.69 6.97 -5.04
N GLY A 69 13.85 7.11 -4.00
CA GLY A 69 14.27 7.10 -2.61
C GLY A 69 14.86 5.78 -2.11
N LEU A 70 14.92 4.72 -2.92
CA LEU A 70 15.62 3.47 -2.61
C LEU A 70 16.91 3.26 -3.42
N LYS A 71 17.30 4.22 -4.27
CA LYS A 71 18.42 4.08 -5.20
C LYS A 71 19.47 5.16 -5.04
N GLU A 72 19.06 6.42 -5.16
CA GLU A 72 19.95 7.58 -5.12
C GLU A 72 19.25 8.74 -4.45
N ILE A 73 19.93 9.37 -3.49
CA ILE A 73 19.40 10.50 -2.73
C ILE A 73 20.43 11.61 -2.59
N LYS A 74 19.94 12.81 -2.31
CA LYS A 74 20.75 14.01 -2.12
C LYS A 74 20.38 14.73 -0.83
N THR A 75 21.39 15.27 -0.17
CA THR A 75 21.20 16.05 1.06
C THR A 75 20.23 17.21 0.86
N GLY A 76 19.35 17.42 1.84
CA GLY A 76 18.36 18.50 1.86
C GLY A 76 17.19 18.34 0.90
N GLN A 77 17.17 17.33 0.03
CA GLN A 77 16.09 17.08 -0.90
C GLN A 77 15.11 16.02 -0.36
N LYS A 78 13.83 16.20 -0.68
CA LYS A 78 12.78 15.24 -0.29
C LYS A 78 12.71 14.13 -1.32
N PHE A 79 12.82 12.89 -0.86
CA PHE A 79 12.68 11.69 -1.69
C PHE A 79 11.50 10.84 -1.24
N ASP A 80 11.03 9.99 -2.14
CA ASP A 80 9.97 9.05 -1.85
C ASP A 80 10.16 7.69 -2.51
N PHE A 81 9.49 6.71 -1.92
CA PHE A 81 9.31 5.38 -2.46
C PHE A 81 7.96 4.82 -2.04
N ILE A 82 7.48 3.84 -2.81
CA ILE A 82 6.24 3.12 -2.58
C ILE A 82 6.58 1.75 -2.00
N VAL A 83 5.82 1.33 -0.98
CA VAL A 83 5.75 -0.05 -0.51
C VAL A 83 4.41 -0.62 -0.92
N ASP A 84 4.43 -1.41 -1.98
CA ASP A 84 3.27 -2.14 -2.49
C ASP A 84 2.98 -3.35 -1.59
N THR A 85 1.80 -3.32 -0.97
CA THR A 85 1.31 -4.37 -0.07
C THR A 85 0.00 -4.97 -0.55
N CYS A 86 -0.40 -4.72 -1.81
CA CYS A 86 -1.69 -5.17 -2.35
C CYS A 86 -1.82 -6.69 -2.34
N ASN A 87 -0.73 -7.41 -2.56
CA ASN A 87 -0.72 -8.87 -2.68
C ASN A 87 -0.23 -9.60 -1.41
N ALA A 88 0.16 -8.84 -0.39
CA ALA A 88 0.84 -9.36 0.79
C ALA A 88 -0.10 -9.91 1.89
N GLY A 89 -1.42 -9.80 1.71
CA GLY A 89 -2.38 -10.15 2.75
C GLY A 89 -2.50 -9.08 3.83
N ALA A 90 -3.18 -9.42 4.93
CA ALA A 90 -3.27 -8.54 6.09
C ALA A 90 -2.06 -8.70 7.01
N GLY A 91 -1.45 -7.60 7.43
CA GLY A 91 -0.22 -7.63 8.23
C GLY A 91 0.31 -6.26 8.60
N ALA A 92 1.33 -6.23 9.46
CA ALA A 92 1.95 -5.00 9.95
C ALA A 92 3.18 -4.62 9.10
N LEU A 93 3.18 -3.40 8.56
CA LEU A 93 4.33 -2.81 7.87
C LEU A 93 5.19 -2.01 8.85
N ALA A 94 6.50 -2.25 8.85
CA ALA A 94 7.48 -1.46 9.59
C ALA A 94 8.58 -0.97 8.65
N VAL A 95 8.88 0.33 8.70
CA VAL A 95 9.91 0.98 7.88
C VAL A 95 10.87 1.74 8.80
N SER A 96 12.18 1.56 8.61
CA SER A 96 13.23 2.34 9.26
C SER A 96 14.24 2.86 8.25
N VAL A 97 14.85 4.01 8.56
CA VAL A 97 15.93 4.62 7.80
C VAL A 97 17.07 4.89 8.76
N ASP A 98 18.13 4.08 8.63
CA ASP A 98 19.33 4.16 9.47
C ASP A 98 20.46 4.78 8.66
N GLY A 99 21.25 5.68 9.25
CA GLY A 99 22.30 6.38 8.51
C GLY A 99 23.09 7.36 9.38
N PRO A 100 23.89 8.24 8.76
CA PRO A 100 24.76 9.19 9.48
C PRO A 100 23.99 10.27 10.26
N SER A 101 22.69 10.41 10.06
CA SER A 101 21.84 11.35 10.78
C SER A 101 20.44 10.80 10.98
N LYS A 102 19.72 11.32 11.98
CA LYS A 102 18.29 11.04 12.13
C LYS A 102 17.52 11.71 11.00
N VAL A 103 16.67 10.94 10.34
CA VAL A 103 15.86 11.38 9.21
C VAL A 103 14.40 11.52 9.65
N ALA A 104 13.78 12.65 9.31
CA ALA A 104 12.33 12.79 9.43
C ALA A 104 11.66 12.02 8.29
N MET A 105 10.71 11.15 8.63
CA MET A 105 9.99 10.30 7.70
C MET A 105 8.48 10.52 7.85
N ASP A 106 7.78 10.65 6.73
CA ASP A 106 6.34 10.67 6.64
C ASP A 106 5.83 9.48 5.81
N CYS A 107 4.71 8.89 6.23
CA CYS A 107 4.09 7.76 5.56
C CYS A 107 2.62 8.10 5.27
N THR A 108 2.22 7.92 4.02
CA THR A 108 0.85 8.17 3.56
C THR A 108 0.33 6.97 2.79
N GLU A 109 -0.89 6.54 3.09
CA GLU A 109 -1.55 5.46 2.34
C GLU A 109 -1.89 5.95 0.92
N VAL A 110 -1.65 5.08 -0.06
CA VAL A 110 -1.88 5.30 -1.50
C VAL A 110 -2.48 4.04 -2.11
N GLU A 111 -2.87 4.09 -3.38
CA GLU A 111 -3.55 2.98 -4.06
C GLU A 111 -2.73 1.69 -4.07
N GLU A 112 -1.41 1.77 -4.22
CA GLU A 112 -0.55 0.60 -4.25
C GLU A 112 -0.21 0.08 -2.83
N GLY A 113 -0.42 0.88 -1.78
CA GLY A 113 -0.05 0.55 -0.41
C GLY A 113 0.36 1.79 0.36
N TYR A 114 1.66 1.98 0.58
CA TYR A 114 2.17 3.09 1.39
C TYR A 114 3.25 3.86 0.66
N LYS A 115 3.09 5.18 0.56
CA LYS A 115 4.11 6.11 0.11
C LYS A 115 4.90 6.62 1.30
N VAL A 116 6.19 6.29 1.33
CA VAL A 116 7.14 6.76 2.34
C VAL A 116 7.95 7.91 1.77
N ARG A 117 8.07 8.98 2.54
CA ARG A 117 8.77 10.21 2.18
C ARG A 117 9.76 10.58 3.26
N TYR A 118 10.95 11.00 2.88
CA TYR A 118 12.00 11.35 3.82
C TYR A 118 13.01 12.34 3.23
N THR A 119 13.75 13.03 4.11
CA THR A 119 14.74 14.05 3.73
C THR A 119 16.06 13.79 4.47
N PRO A 120 17.10 13.27 3.80
CA PRO A 120 18.43 13.11 4.41
C PRO A 120 19.10 14.48 4.57
N LEU A 121 19.77 14.73 5.70
CA LEU A 121 20.42 16.02 5.98
C LEU A 121 21.94 15.95 5.97
N VAL A 122 22.51 14.74 6.04
CA VAL A 122 23.96 14.50 6.09
C VAL A 122 24.33 13.51 5.01
N PRO A 123 25.42 13.74 4.24
CA PRO A 123 25.86 12.80 3.20
C PRO A 123 26.41 11.52 3.83
N GLY A 124 26.35 10.42 3.08
CA GLY A 124 26.81 9.10 3.53
C GLY A 124 25.86 7.98 3.14
N ASP A 125 26.15 6.77 3.61
CA ASP A 125 25.34 5.58 3.32
C ASP A 125 24.13 5.50 4.26
N TYR A 126 22.94 5.38 3.68
CA TYR A 126 21.69 5.10 4.40
C TYR A 126 21.25 3.66 4.13
N TYR A 127 20.61 3.04 5.12
CA TYR A 127 20.06 1.69 5.07
C TYR A 127 18.56 1.75 5.39
N ILE A 128 17.74 1.43 4.39
CA ILE A 128 16.29 1.46 4.52
C ILE A 128 15.80 0.04 4.76
N SER A 129 15.30 -0.23 5.95
CA SER A 129 14.69 -1.52 6.29
C SER A 129 13.18 -1.44 6.08
N VAL A 130 12.65 -2.38 5.31
CA VAL A 130 11.22 -2.57 5.10
C VAL A 130 10.88 -3.98 5.54
N LYS A 131 10.06 -4.08 6.58
CA LYS A 131 9.65 -5.35 7.17
C LYS A 131 8.14 -5.49 7.11
N TYR A 132 7.68 -6.68 6.77
CA TYR A 132 6.28 -7.06 6.82
C TYR A 132 6.10 -8.20 7.82
N ASN A 133 5.26 -7.97 8.83
CA ASN A 133 5.03 -8.87 9.95
C ASN A 133 6.34 -9.33 10.64
N GLY A 134 7.30 -8.42 10.77
CA GLY A 134 8.60 -8.68 11.40
C GLY A 134 9.70 -9.23 10.48
N TYR A 135 9.37 -9.67 9.27
CA TYR A 135 10.32 -10.23 8.30
C TYR A 135 10.72 -9.21 7.24
N HIS A 136 11.98 -9.23 6.80
CA HIS A 136 12.43 -8.38 5.69
C HIS A 136 11.76 -8.80 4.38
N ILE A 137 11.39 -7.80 3.58
CA ILE A 137 10.93 -8.01 2.21
C ILE A 137 12.13 -8.24 1.27
N ALA A 138 11.86 -8.65 0.03
CA ALA A 138 12.91 -8.77 -0.98
C ALA A 138 13.66 -7.43 -1.19
N GLY A 139 14.99 -7.50 -1.18
CA GLY A 139 15.86 -6.32 -1.34
C GLY A 139 16.11 -5.52 -0.06
N SER A 140 15.37 -5.77 1.02
CA SER A 140 15.62 -5.13 2.31
C SER A 140 16.75 -5.81 3.09
N PRO A 141 17.65 -5.06 3.73
CA PRO A 141 17.76 -3.59 3.74
C PRO A 141 18.32 -3.02 2.43
N PHE A 142 17.75 -1.90 1.98
CA PHE A 142 18.23 -1.18 0.80
C PHE A 142 19.36 -0.23 1.21
N LYS A 143 20.56 -0.43 0.64
CA LYS A 143 21.67 0.51 0.78
C LYS A 143 21.51 1.64 -0.23
N VAL A 144 21.45 2.89 0.25
CA VAL A 144 21.22 4.08 -0.56
C VAL A 144 22.32 5.13 -0.28
N PRO A 145 23.22 5.40 -1.25
CA PRO A 145 24.22 6.44 -1.09
C PRO A 145 23.57 7.83 -1.18
N CYS A 146 23.89 8.69 -0.21
CA CYS A 146 23.48 10.10 -0.20
C CYS A 146 24.66 11.01 -0.51
N THR A 147 24.52 11.83 -1.56
CA THR A 147 25.49 12.87 -1.92
C THR A 147 25.09 14.26 -1.42
#